data_AF-A0A838PEP4-F1
#
_entry.id   AF-A0A838PEP4-F1
#
_cell.length_a   1.000
_cell.length_b   1.000
_cell.length_c   1.000
_cell.angle_alpha   90.00
_cell.angle_beta   90.00
_cell.angle_gamma   90.00
#
_symmetry.space_group_name_H-M   'P 1'
#
loop_
_entity.id
_entity.type
_entity.pdbx_description
1 polymer ?
#
loop_
_entity_poly.entity_id
_entity_poly.type
_entity_poly.pdbx_seq_one_letter_code
_entity_poly.pdbx_strand_id
1 'polypeptide(L)'
;MLEIAVRPTQAGLFTLTVHALDGQPLAPAGGFELVREDVNIDDLASLALNIPMFEPRGLEITKSADRARVEIGDAVAYRVEIHNPTAATVSGVVVHDRLPISFHYASGNGRLTVGATADQQIEPEITGSELLFRIGEITPGGSASLLYRVRVGANAREGEQENVAVADGLFPSGERDQTQPARATVAVGAGAFSTRQIIVGRVFVDENRNGTFDKGDLPLPEVRLYLHSGQSVVTDSQGLYNLPSLGDGSQVLSLDPITVSSRYQLSDSGTLAGRSWTRLLRTPLGGGALLRQNFALVSREEAKPGPSQVAPALVQPSLVTPSADGPASSASPSSLGTCDRCKVAFRVLQVDLHACEFAL
;
A
#
# COMPACT_ATOMS: atom_id res chain seq x y z
N MET A 1 9.84 32.32 -45.41
CA MET A 1 9.43 32.26 -43.99
C MET A 1 9.50 33.68 -43.47
N LEU A 2 8.44 34.16 -42.81
CA LEU A 2 8.34 35.56 -42.37
C LEU A 2 8.23 35.61 -40.85
N GLU A 3 8.91 36.58 -40.24
CA GLU A 3 8.66 37.03 -38.87
C GLU A 3 7.83 38.31 -38.92
N ILE A 4 6.82 38.39 -38.07
CA ILE A 4 5.87 39.49 -38.04
C ILE A 4 5.82 40.04 -36.62
N ALA A 5 6.17 41.31 -36.45
CA ALA A 5 6.04 42.04 -35.20
C ALA A 5 4.94 43.09 -35.31
N VAL A 6 4.08 43.18 -34.30
CA VAL A 6 2.99 44.16 -34.24
C VAL A 6 3.20 45.07 -33.04
N ARG A 7 3.11 46.38 -33.23
CA ARG A 7 3.18 47.37 -32.16
C ARG A 7 1.99 48.33 -32.22
N PRO A 8 1.28 48.58 -31.10
CA PRO A 8 0.22 49.57 -31.07
C PRO A 8 0.81 50.98 -31.18
N THR A 9 0.21 51.84 -32.01
CA THR A 9 0.61 53.24 -32.15
C THR A 9 -0.42 54.18 -31.50
N GLN A 10 -1.71 53.97 -31.78
CA GLN A 10 -2.83 54.70 -31.22
C GLN A 10 -4.06 53.79 -31.09
N ALA A 11 -5.16 54.29 -30.52
CA ALA A 11 -6.39 53.50 -30.36
C ALA A 11 -6.89 52.99 -31.73
N GLY A 12 -6.79 51.67 -31.95
CA GLY A 12 -7.23 51.00 -33.18
C GLY A 12 -6.24 51.03 -34.34
N LEU A 13 -5.03 51.58 -34.15
CA LEU A 13 -3.96 51.64 -35.15
C LEU A 13 -2.71 50.89 -34.67
N PHE A 14 -2.09 50.18 -35.61
CA PHE A 14 -0.91 49.36 -35.36
C PHE A 14 0.12 49.58 -36.46
N THR A 15 1.39 49.48 -36.07
CA THR A 15 2.50 49.28 -37.00
C THR A 15 2.81 47.79 -37.07
N LEU A 16 2.85 47.25 -38.29
CA LEU A 16 3.30 45.90 -38.59
C LEU A 16 4.72 45.96 -39.16
N THR A 17 5.66 45.28 -38.56
CA THR A 17 7.00 45.07 -39.11
C THR A 17 7.10 43.64 -39.64
N VAL A 18 7.45 43.50 -40.92
CA VAL A 18 7.62 42.20 -41.59
C VAL A 18 9.09 41.99 -41.92
N HIS A 19 9.65 40.88 -41.45
CA HIS A 19 11.03 40.48 -41.69
C HIS A 19 11.07 39.13 -42.44
N ALA A 20 11.85 39.05 -43.53
CA ALA A 20 12.00 37.84 -44.31
C ALA A 20 13.15 36.96 -43.80
N LEU A 21 12.82 35.86 -43.15
CA LEU A 21 13.80 34.91 -42.58
C LEU A 21 14.47 34.02 -43.63
N ASP A 22 13.95 34.00 -44.86
CA ASP A 22 14.52 33.25 -45.99
C ASP A 22 15.30 34.14 -46.98
N GLY A 23 15.48 35.42 -46.66
CA GLY A 23 16.20 36.38 -47.49
C GLY A 23 15.50 36.74 -48.81
N GLN A 24 14.24 36.37 -49.00
CA GLN A 24 13.44 36.82 -50.14
C GLN A 24 13.09 38.30 -49.98
N PRO A 25 13.07 39.09 -51.07
CA PRO A 25 12.73 40.49 -50.98
C PRO A 25 11.22 40.69 -50.78
N LEU A 26 10.88 41.72 -50.01
CA LEU A 26 9.52 42.12 -49.63
C LEU A 26 9.11 43.39 -50.37
N ALA A 27 7.80 43.56 -50.59
CA ALA A 27 7.27 44.80 -51.16
C ALA A 27 6.74 45.73 -50.06
N PRO A 28 7.14 47.02 -50.03
CA PRO A 28 6.53 48.01 -49.17
C PRO A 28 5.04 48.21 -49.44
N ALA A 29 4.29 48.61 -48.42
CA ALA A 29 2.87 48.88 -48.56
C ALA A 29 2.59 49.98 -49.59
N GLY A 30 1.63 49.75 -50.49
CA GLY A 30 1.25 50.69 -51.54
C GLY A 30 2.18 50.72 -52.76
N GLY A 31 3.16 49.80 -52.85
CA GLY A 31 4.08 49.71 -53.98
C GLY A 31 4.36 48.28 -54.45
N PHE A 32 5.12 48.18 -55.54
CA PHE A 32 5.60 46.90 -56.11
C PHE A 32 7.14 46.80 -56.12
N GLU A 33 7.83 47.79 -55.56
CA GLU A 33 9.28 47.78 -55.43
C GLU A 33 9.71 46.74 -54.40
N LEU A 34 10.79 46.01 -54.67
CA LEU A 34 11.24 44.89 -53.84
C LEU A 34 12.46 45.30 -53.02
N VAL A 35 12.33 45.29 -51.69
CA VAL A 35 13.38 45.61 -50.72
C VAL A 35 13.81 44.36 -49.93
N ARG A 36 15.03 44.34 -49.42
CA ARG A 36 15.53 43.24 -48.55
C ARG A 36 15.58 43.62 -47.07
N GLU A 37 15.13 44.82 -46.74
CA GLU A 37 15.04 45.33 -45.38
C GLU A 37 13.66 45.05 -44.79
N ASP A 38 13.53 45.29 -43.49
CA ASP A 38 12.25 45.18 -42.79
C ASP A 38 11.24 46.15 -43.38
N VAL A 39 10.05 45.63 -43.69
CA VAL A 39 8.96 46.45 -44.20
C VAL A 39 8.07 46.84 -43.03
N ASN A 40 7.98 48.14 -42.77
CA ASN A 40 7.00 48.71 -41.84
C ASN A 40 5.73 49.10 -42.59
N ILE A 41 4.59 48.68 -42.04
CA ILE A 41 3.27 49.10 -42.50
C ILE A 41 2.61 49.82 -41.33
N ASP A 42 2.58 51.15 -41.43
CA ASP A 42 2.02 52.03 -40.42
C ASP A 42 0.51 52.23 -40.61
N ASP A 43 -0.15 52.65 -39.54
CA ASP A 43 -1.56 53.02 -39.51
C ASP A 43 -2.49 51.98 -40.15
N LEU A 44 -2.17 50.69 -39.94
CA LEU A 44 -3.05 49.59 -40.32
C LEU A 44 -4.32 49.67 -39.49
N ALA A 45 -5.35 50.28 -40.07
CA ALA A 45 -6.71 50.24 -39.57
C ALA A 45 -7.20 48.79 -39.64
N SER A 46 -7.23 48.14 -38.46
CA SER A 46 -7.65 46.76 -38.25
C SER A 46 -7.33 45.81 -39.41
N LEU A 47 -6.08 45.40 -39.54
CA LEU A 47 -5.84 44.07 -40.10
C LEU A 47 -6.52 43.10 -39.11
N ALA A 48 -7.68 42.56 -39.47
CA ALA A 48 -8.36 41.54 -38.68
C ALA A 48 -7.58 40.22 -38.80
N LEU A 49 -6.34 40.20 -38.31
CA LEU A 49 -5.78 38.96 -37.79
C LEU A 49 -6.61 38.66 -36.55
N ASN A 50 -7.66 37.88 -36.73
CA ASN A 50 -8.32 37.19 -35.65
C ASN A 50 -7.35 36.08 -35.17
N ILE A 51 -6.22 36.49 -34.59
CA ILE A 51 -5.44 35.61 -33.72
C ILE A 51 -6.28 35.54 -32.46
N PRO A 52 -6.94 34.41 -32.17
CA PRO A 52 -7.58 34.26 -30.87
C PRO A 52 -6.46 34.29 -29.83
N MET A 53 -6.27 35.43 -29.19
CA MET A 53 -5.53 35.52 -27.94
C MET A 53 -6.47 34.94 -26.88
N PHE A 54 -6.34 33.64 -26.64
CA PHE A 54 -7.06 33.02 -25.53
C PHE A 54 -6.45 33.55 -24.25
N GLU A 55 -7.22 34.36 -23.52
CA GLU A 55 -6.87 34.66 -22.14
C GLU A 55 -6.81 33.33 -21.36
N PRO A 56 -5.79 33.12 -20.51
CA PRO A 56 -5.78 32.00 -19.58
C PRO A 56 -7.11 31.95 -18.85
N ARG A 57 -7.76 30.79 -18.86
CA ARG A 57 -9.03 30.58 -18.19
C ARG A 57 -8.79 29.81 -16.92
N GLY A 58 -9.02 30.46 -15.80
CA GLY A 58 -8.99 29.84 -14.48
C GLY A 58 -7.64 29.86 -13.79
N LEU A 59 -7.66 29.33 -12.58
CA LEU A 59 -6.53 29.11 -11.70
C LEU A 59 -5.67 27.95 -12.22
N GLU A 60 -4.39 28.05 -11.95
CA GLU A 60 -3.42 26.98 -12.14
C GLU A 60 -2.98 26.47 -10.77
N ILE A 61 -2.78 25.15 -10.66
CA ILE A 61 -2.29 24.53 -9.44
C ILE A 61 -1.13 23.59 -9.75
N THR A 62 -0.09 23.64 -8.93
CA THR A 62 0.98 22.65 -8.93
C THR A 62 1.19 22.10 -7.53
N LYS A 63 1.69 20.87 -7.44
CA LYS A 63 1.93 20.20 -6.17
C LYS A 63 3.21 19.41 -6.23
N SER A 64 3.98 19.46 -5.15
CA SER A 64 5.21 18.70 -4.99
C SER A 64 5.34 18.15 -3.58
N ALA A 65 6.09 17.05 -3.45
CA ALA A 65 6.54 16.52 -2.18
C ALA A 65 8.03 16.84 -2.01
N ASP A 66 8.50 17.01 -0.78
CA ASP A 66 9.91 17.22 -0.46
C ASP A 66 10.77 15.95 -0.65
N ARG A 67 10.13 14.77 -0.72
CA ARG A 67 10.79 13.46 -0.83
C ARG A 67 10.03 12.56 -1.79
N ALA A 68 10.76 11.78 -2.58
CA ALA A 68 10.19 10.76 -3.46
C ALA A 68 10.00 9.39 -2.78
N ARG A 69 10.68 9.13 -1.66
CA ARG A 69 10.61 7.88 -0.90
C ARG A 69 10.50 8.16 0.58
N VAL A 70 9.64 7.41 1.26
CA VAL A 70 9.33 7.58 2.68
C VAL A 70 9.08 6.23 3.34
N GLU A 71 9.30 6.12 4.64
CA GLU A 71 8.95 4.94 5.43
C GLU A 71 7.73 5.21 6.32
N ILE A 72 7.15 4.14 6.86
CA ILE A 72 6.10 4.24 7.87
C ILE A 72 6.63 5.00 9.09
N GLY A 73 5.89 6.02 9.54
CA GLY A 73 6.27 6.91 10.64
C GLY A 73 6.97 8.19 10.20
N ASP A 74 7.44 8.29 8.95
CA ASP A 74 8.06 9.50 8.42
C ASP A 74 7.08 10.66 8.32
N ALA A 75 7.65 11.87 8.23
CA ALA A 75 6.92 13.07 7.84
C ALA A 75 7.26 13.48 6.40
N VAL A 76 6.23 13.86 5.65
CA VAL A 76 6.33 14.36 4.26
C VAL A 76 5.85 15.80 4.23
N ALA A 77 6.62 16.70 3.62
CA ALA A 77 6.19 18.06 3.38
C ALA A 77 5.65 18.18 1.95
N TYR A 78 4.42 18.67 1.81
CA TYR A 78 3.82 19.00 0.54
C TYR A 78 3.79 20.50 0.34
N ARG A 79 4.16 20.94 -0.87
CA ARG A 79 3.99 22.32 -1.34
C ARG A 79 2.96 22.34 -2.45
N VAL A 80 1.95 23.18 -2.28
CA VAL A 80 0.92 23.47 -3.28
C VAL A 80 1.07 24.93 -3.69
N GLU A 81 1.24 25.18 -4.98
CA GLU A 81 1.32 26.53 -5.53
C GLU A 81 0.10 26.77 -6.41
N ILE A 82 -0.60 27.87 -6.14
CA ILE A 82 -1.78 28.31 -6.89
C ILE A 82 -1.40 29.60 -7.60
N HIS A 83 -1.69 29.71 -8.89
CA HIS A 83 -1.45 30.90 -9.69
C HIS A 83 -2.76 31.36 -10.34
N ASN A 84 -3.01 32.66 -10.34
CA ASN A 84 -4.09 33.28 -11.09
C ASN A 84 -3.50 34.01 -12.30
N PRO A 85 -3.39 33.35 -13.48
CA PRO A 85 -2.88 33.97 -14.69
C PRO A 85 -3.89 34.93 -15.36
N THR A 86 -5.09 35.07 -14.81
CA THR A 86 -6.18 35.86 -15.41
C THR A 86 -6.08 37.36 -15.05
N ALA A 87 -6.86 38.18 -15.76
CA ALA A 87 -6.96 39.63 -15.49
C ALA A 87 -7.94 39.99 -14.35
N ALA A 88 -8.62 39.01 -13.75
CA ALA A 88 -9.62 39.23 -12.70
C ALA A 88 -9.21 38.57 -11.37
N THR A 89 -9.55 39.21 -10.25
CA THR A 89 -9.35 38.60 -8.92
C THR A 89 -10.25 37.38 -8.77
N VAL A 90 -9.69 36.25 -8.34
CA VAL A 90 -10.47 35.08 -7.93
C VAL A 90 -10.64 35.11 -6.42
N SER A 91 -11.89 35.10 -5.97
CA SER A 91 -12.27 35.20 -4.56
C SER A 91 -12.72 33.85 -4.00
N GLY A 92 -12.67 33.70 -2.67
CA GLY A 92 -13.13 32.48 -2.00
C GLY A 92 -12.35 31.23 -2.40
N VAL A 93 -11.06 31.38 -2.72
CA VAL A 93 -10.19 30.28 -3.15
C VAL A 93 -10.04 29.28 -2.00
N VAL A 94 -10.34 28.02 -2.31
CA VAL A 94 -10.22 26.88 -1.40
C VAL A 94 -9.38 25.81 -2.08
N VAL A 95 -8.46 25.20 -1.33
CA VAL A 95 -7.70 24.02 -1.77
C VAL A 95 -8.26 22.79 -1.08
N HIS A 96 -8.76 21.87 -1.89
CA HIS A 96 -9.15 20.53 -1.51
C HIS A 96 -7.99 19.56 -1.74
N ASP A 97 -7.51 18.94 -0.68
CA ASP A 97 -6.34 18.07 -0.71
C ASP A 97 -6.67 16.69 -0.15
N ARG A 98 -6.69 15.69 -1.03
CA ARG A 98 -6.99 14.30 -0.69
C ARG A 98 -5.73 13.52 -0.43
N LEU A 99 -5.49 13.23 0.83
CA LEU A 99 -4.37 12.42 1.29
C LEU A 99 -4.51 10.95 0.90
N PRO A 100 -3.39 10.23 0.70
CA PRO A 100 -3.40 8.78 0.62
C PRO A 100 -3.95 8.14 1.91
N ILE A 101 -4.39 6.87 1.81
CA ILE A 101 -4.86 6.12 2.97
C ILE A 101 -3.75 6.03 4.03
N SER A 102 -4.14 6.24 5.29
CA SER A 102 -3.22 6.24 6.45
C SER A 102 -2.15 7.32 6.39
N PHE A 103 -2.34 8.40 5.63
CA PHE A 103 -1.57 9.63 5.78
C PHE A 103 -2.38 10.61 6.63
N HIS A 104 -1.72 11.27 7.57
CA HIS A 104 -2.39 12.15 8.54
C HIS A 104 -1.71 13.51 8.59
N TYR A 105 -2.49 14.58 8.43
CA TYR A 105 -1.98 15.94 8.62
C TYR A 105 -1.41 16.13 10.02
N ALA A 106 -0.22 16.74 10.12
CA ALA A 106 0.40 17.07 11.39
C ALA A 106 -0.03 18.49 11.80
N SER A 107 -0.84 18.62 12.86
CA SER A 107 -1.35 19.94 13.29
C SER A 107 -0.23 20.95 13.61
N GLY A 108 -0.48 22.24 13.35
CA GLY A 108 0.40 23.35 13.72
C GLY A 108 1.41 23.74 12.63
N ASN A 109 1.44 23.04 11.50
CA ASN A 109 2.52 23.17 10.51
C ASN A 109 2.12 23.84 9.20
N GLY A 110 0.82 24.05 8.95
CA GLY A 110 0.36 24.69 7.73
C GLY A 110 0.86 26.13 7.66
N ARG A 111 1.42 26.50 6.50
CA ARG A 111 1.99 27.81 6.21
C ARG A 111 1.50 28.29 4.85
N LEU A 112 1.04 29.53 4.79
CA LEU A 112 0.46 30.15 3.61
C LEU A 112 1.12 31.50 3.36
N THR A 113 1.59 31.69 2.13
CA THR A 113 2.06 32.97 1.63
C THR A 113 1.22 33.35 0.41
N VAL A 114 0.59 34.53 0.41
CA VAL A 114 -0.22 35.03 -0.73
C VAL A 114 0.43 36.28 -1.31
N GLY A 115 0.78 36.29 -2.59
CA GLY A 115 1.51 37.37 -3.24
C GLY A 115 2.83 37.68 -2.50
N ALA A 116 3.04 38.95 -2.15
CA ALA A 116 4.21 39.43 -1.41
C ALA A 116 3.96 39.58 0.11
N THR A 117 2.91 38.95 0.64
CA THR A 117 2.61 39.00 2.09
C THR A 117 3.58 38.13 2.90
N ALA A 118 3.65 38.39 4.21
CA ALA A 118 4.43 37.54 5.11
C ALA A 118 3.77 36.17 5.26
N ASP A 119 4.58 35.16 5.58
CA ASP A 119 4.10 33.79 5.85
C ASP A 119 3.13 33.77 7.04
N GLN A 120 1.98 33.12 6.86
CA GLN A 120 0.91 33.02 7.85
C GLN A 120 0.64 31.55 8.19
N GLN A 121 0.39 31.28 9.47
CA GLN A 121 -0.08 29.95 9.86
C GLN A 121 -1.53 29.75 9.40
N ILE A 122 -1.80 28.57 8.83
CA ILE A 122 -3.13 28.14 8.42
C ILE A 122 -3.36 26.69 8.86
N GLU A 123 -4.59 26.33 9.22
CA GLU A 123 -4.98 24.95 9.52
C GLU A 123 -6.14 24.53 8.61
N PRO A 124 -6.16 23.28 8.13
CA PRO A 124 -7.25 22.80 7.30
C PRO A 124 -8.46 22.37 8.14
N GLU A 125 -9.64 22.43 7.55
CA GLU A 125 -10.78 21.63 7.98
C GLU A 125 -10.54 20.18 7.50
N ILE A 126 -10.63 19.20 8.41
CA ILE A 126 -10.28 17.80 8.12
C ILE A 126 -11.54 16.94 8.16
N THR A 127 -11.83 16.24 7.05
CA THR A 127 -12.92 15.26 6.96
C THR A 127 -12.39 13.96 6.35
N GLY A 128 -12.14 12.96 7.19
CA GLY A 128 -11.52 11.70 6.74
C GLY A 128 -10.09 11.95 6.23
N SER A 129 -9.86 11.71 4.93
CA SER A 129 -8.59 11.96 4.24
C SER A 129 -8.54 13.29 3.49
N GLU A 130 -9.63 14.07 3.49
CA GLU A 130 -9.70 15.38 2.83
C GLU A 130 -9.24 16.48 3.79
N LEU A 131 -8.34 17.33 3.31
CA LEU A 131 -7.94 18.58 3.95
C LEU A 131 -8.49 19.74 3.12
N LEU A 132 -9.15 20.70 3.77
CA LEU A 132 -9.71 21.88 3.12
C LEU A 132 -9.03 23.13 3.68
N PHE A 133 -8.24 23.81 2.85
CA PHE A 133 -7.54 25.04 3.19
C PHE A 133 -8.23 26.25 2.54
N ARG A 134 -8.64 27.23 3.35
CA ARG A 134 -9.24 28.48 2.86
C ARG A 134 -8.14 29.49 2.56
N ILE A 135 -7.80 29.66 1.28
CA ILE A 135 -6.72 30.54 0.82
C ILE A 135 -7.15 32.00 0.80
N GLY A 136 -8.42 32.27 0.48
CA GLY A 136 -8.98 33.63 0.43
C GLY A 136 -9.06 34.16 -0.99
N GLU A 137 -8.37 35.25 -1.30
CA GLU A 137 -8.38 35.85 -2.64
C GLU A 137 -7.00 35.79 -3.29
N ILE A 138 -6.99 35.64 -4.62
CA ILE A 138 -5.77 35.72 -5.42
C ILE A 138 -5.99 36.79 -6.50
N THR A 139 -5.22 37.87 -6.41
CA THR A 139 -5.28 39.01 -7.34
C THR A 139 -4.85 38.61 -8.76
N PRO A 140 -5.16 39.42 -9.79
CA PRO A 140 -4.70 39.18 -11.15
C PRO A 140 -3.18 39.01 -11.22
N GLY A 141 -2.70 37.98 -11.91
CA GLY A 141 -1.28 37.62 -11.98
C GLY A 141 -0.65 37.18 -10.65
N GLY A 142 -1.43 37.08 -9.57
CA GLY A 142 -0.98 36.73 -8.23
C GLY A 142 -0.79 35.22 -8.04
N SER A 143 -0.13 34.85 -6.95
CA SER A 143 0.08 33.45 -6.58
C SER A 143 -0.05 33.24 -5.07
N ALA A 144 -0.38 32.03 -4.66
CA ALA A 144 -0.35 31.59 -3.28
C ALA A 144 0.51 30.32 -3.15
N SER A 145 1.31 30.24 -2.09
CA SER A 145 2.12 29.07 -1.74
C SER A 145 1.66 28.51 -0.40
N LEU A 146 1.13 27.29 -0.43
CA LEU A 146 0.70 26.52 0.73
C LEU A 146 1.72 25.43 1.00
N LEU A 147 2.29 25.42 2.20
CA LEU A 147 3.20 24.38 2.70
C LEU A 147 2.55 23.70 3.90
N TYR A 148 2.51 22.37 3.88
CA TYR A 148 2.06 21.59 5.04
C TYR A 148 2.82 20.27 5.13
N ARG A 149 2.76 19.63 6.29
CA ARG A 149 3.34 18.30 6.51
C ARG A 149 2.31 17.31 6.99
N VAL A 150 2.51 16.07 6.55
CA VAL A 150 1.73 14.91 6.96
C VAL A 150 2.66 13.84 7.52
N ARG A 151 2.11 12.92 8.32
CA ARG A 151 2.79 11.73 8.82
C ARG A 151 2.26 10.49 8.11
N VAL A 152 3.17 9.60 7.74
CA VAL A 152 2.85 8.27 7.20
C VAL A 152 2.46 7.37 8.36
N GLY A 153 1.21 6.92 8.39
CA GLY A 153 0.64 6.09 9.44
C GLY A 153 1.05 4.62 9.34
N ALA A 154 0.85 3.87 10.43
CA ALA A 154 1.28 2.47 10.58
C ALA A 154 0.68 1.50 9.54
N ASN A 155 -0.48 1.83 8.99
CA ASN A 155 -1.19 1.00 8.01
C ASN A 155 -1.08 1.53 6.57
N ALA A 156 -0.13 2.43 6.30
CA ALA A 156 0.14 2.92 4.95
C ALA A 156 0.54 1.75 4.04
N ARG A 157 -0.01 1.72 2.83
CA ARG A 157 0.30 0.67 1.86
C ARG A 157 1.68 0.90 1.27
N GLU A 158 2.45 -0.17 1.14
CA GLU A 158 3.73 -0.15 0.41
C GLU A 158 3.51 0.21 -1.07
N GLY A 159 4.50 0.87 -1.67
CA GLY A 159 4.47 1.30 -3.07
C GLY A 159 4.07 2.77 -3.25
N GLU A 160 3.76 3.14 -4.49
CA GLU A 160 3.41 4.51 -4.87
C GLU A 160 2.10 4.95 -4.20
N GLN A 161 2.18 6.03 -3.41
CA GLN A 161 1.05 6.68 -2.78
C GLN A 161 0.90 8.09 -3.35
N GLU A 162 -0.29 8.41 -3.82
CA GLU A 162 -0.57 9.67 -4.50
C GLU A 162 -1.39 10.61 -3.63
N ASN A 163 -0.90 11.84 -3.50
CA ASN A 163 -1.62 12.93 -2.86
C ASN A 163 -2.15 13.89 -3.93
N VAL A 164 -3.45 14.22 -3.90
CA VAL A 164 -4.11 14.97 -4.99
C VAL A 164 -4.71 16.26 -4.45
N ALA A 165 -4.37 17.40 -5.05
CA ALA A 165 -4.97 18.70 -4.73
C ALA A 165 -5.77 19.28 -5.90
N VAL A 166 -6.86 19.96 -5.59
CA VAL A 166 -7.67 20.74 -6.51
C VAL A 166 -7.97 22.08 -5.83
N ALA A 167 -7.88 23.19 -6.57
CA ALA A 167 -8.35 24.48 -6.08
C ALA A 167 -9.67 24.86 -6.76
N ASP A 168 -10.57 25.47 -6.01
CA ASP A 168 -11.78 26.11 -6.54
C ASP A 168 -11.85 27.56 -6.10
N GLY A 169 -12.57 28.39 -6.86
CA GLY A 169 -12.76 29.80 -6.55
C GLY A 169 -13.90 30.42 -7.35
N LEU A 170 -14.15 31.71 -7.12
CA LEU A 170 -15.23 32.47 -7.76
C LEU A 170 -14.71 33.74 -8.42
N PHE A 171 -14.97 33.89 -9.72
CA PHE A 171 -14.73 35.13 -10.44
C PHE A 171 -15.75 36.22 -10.07
N PRO A 172 -15.45 37.51 -10.33
CA PRO A 172 -16.39 38.60 -10.05
C PRO A 172 -17.71 38.51 -10.85
N SER A 173 -17.70 37.76 -11.97
CA SER A 173 -18.90 37.44 -12.76
C SER A 173 -19.86 36.48 -12.06
N GLY A 174 -19.44 35.84 -10.96
CA GLY A 174 -20.15 34.73 -10.31
C GLY A 174 -19.87 33.35 -10.92
N GLU A 175 -18.99 33.28 -11.92
CA GLU A 175 -18.52 32.02 -12.49
C GLU A 175 -17.61 31.29 -11.50
N ARG A 176 -17.87 29.99 -11.29
CA ARG A 176 -17.00 29.13 -10.50
C ARG A 176 -15.88 28.59 -11.36
N ASP A 177 -14.69 28.64 -10.82
CA ASP A 177 -13.52 28.05 -11.42
C ASP A 177 -13.01 26.88 -10.60
N GLN A 178 -12.50 25.86 -11.28
CA GLN A 178 -11.92 24.69 -10.65
C GLN A 178 -10.74 24.21 -11.48
N THR A 179 -9.60 24.02 -10.83
CA THR A 179 -8.38 23.60 -11.50
C THR A 179 -8.42 22.13 -11.93
N GLN A 180 -7.55 21.76 -12.86
CA GLN A 180 -7.18 20.35 -13.01
C GLN A 180 -6.51 19.82 -11.72
N PRO A 181 -6.60 18.51 -11.43
CA PRO A 181 -5.94 17.95 -10.24
C PRO A 181 -4.41 17.97 -10.33
N ALA A 182 -3.75 18.56 -9.32
CA ALA A 182 -2.31 18.46 -9.13
C ALA A 182 -1.95 17.26 -8.23
N ARG A 183 -0.96 16.47 -8.66
CA ARG A 183 -0.61 15.18 -8.06
C ARG A 183 0.83 15.21 -7.57
N ALA A 184 1.05 14.74 -6.35
CA ALA A 184 2.38 14.47 -5.83
C ALA A 184 2.46 13.04 -5.29
N THR A 185 3.36 12.25 -5.86
CA THR A 185 3.51 10.83 -5.57
C THR A 185 4.74 10.60 -4.70
N VAL A 186 4.59 9.76 -3.67
CA VAL A 186 5.69 9.29 -2.83
C VAL A 186 5.64 7.76 -2.75
N ALA A 187 6.80 7.11 -2.86
CA ALA A 187 6.89 5.67 -2.70
C ALA A 187 7.10 5.31 -1.23
N VAL A 188 6.13 4.62 -0.63
CA VAL A 188 6.24 4.10 0.74
C VAL A 188 7.04 2.80 0.70
N GLY A 189 8.22 2.84 1.31
CA GLY A 189 9.10 1.67 1.43
C GLY A 189 8.69 0.75 2.56
N ALA A 190 8.97 -0.54 2.38
CA ALA A 190 9.09 -1.50 3.47
C ALA A 190 10.34 -1.13 4.27
N GLY A 191 10.23 -0.22 5.23
CA GLY A 191 11.34 0.16 6.10
C GLY A 191 11.82 -1.01 6.98
N ALA A 192 12.71 -0.73 7.92
CA ALA A 192 13.13 -1.70 8.95
C ALA A 192 11.94 -2.23 9.81
N PHE A 193 10.79 -1.55 9.74
CA PHE A 193 9.52 -1.93 10.37
C PHE A 193 8.60 -2.75 9.46
N SER A 194 9.08 -3.31 8.35
CA SER A 194 8.28 -4.28 7.60
C SER A 194 7.83 -5.39 8.56
N THR A 195 6.54 -5.73 8.57
CA THR A 195 6.04 -6.84 9.40
C THR A 195 6.58 -8.20 8.94
N ARG A 196 7.36 -8.23 7.86
CA ARG A 196 7.99 -9.44 7.33
C ARG A 196 8.92 -10.06 8.38
N GLN A 197 8.66 -11.31 8.69
CA GLN A 197 9.50 -12.09 9.61
C GLN A 197 10.50 -12.91 8.79
N ILE A 198 11.68 -13.16 9.37
CA ILE A 198 12.69 -14.03 8.78
C ILE A 198 12.90 -15.20 9.74
N ILE A 199 12.81 -16.44 9.26
CA ILE A 199 13.27 -17.60 10.05
C ILE A 199 14.60 -18.09 9.51
N VAL A 200 15.60 -18.17 10.40
CA VAL A 200 16.89 -18.81 10.14
C VAL A 200 17.11 -19.96 11.11
N GLY A 201 17.86 -20.97 10.69
CA GLY A 201 18.17 -22.07 11.59
C GLY A 201 19.11 -23.09 11.00
N ARG A 202 19.32 -24.14 11.80
CA ARG A 202 20.15 -25.30 11.43
C ARG A 202 19.47 -26.61 11.80
N VAL A 203 19.65 -27.62 10.96
CA VAL A 203 19.35 -29.03 11.25
C VAL A 203 20.67 -29.78 11.41
N PHE A 204 20.83 -30.51 12.51
CA PHE A 204 22.07 -31.20 12.84
C PHE A 204 21.84 -32.42 13.72
N VAL A 205 22.83 -33.32 13.72
CA VAL A 205 22.93 -34.46 14.64
C VAL A 205 23.73 -34.00 15.85
N ASP A 206 23.08 -34.02 17.00
CA ASP A 206 23.56 -33.63 18.32
C ASP A 206 24.15 -34.86 19.02
N GLU A 207 25.46 -35.02 18.94
CA GLU A 207 26.17 -36.21 19.43
C GLU A 207 26.33 -36.16 20.96
N ASN A 208 26.53 -34.97 21.52
CA ASN A 208 26.72 -34.76 22.95
C ASN A 208 25.40 -34.50 23.71
N ARG A 209 24.27 -34.41 22.99
CA ARG A 209 22.90 -34.23 23.49
C ARG A 209 22.71 -32.93 24.28
N ASN A 210 23.43 -31.87 23.91
CA ASN A 210 23.34 -30.58 24.59
C ASN A 210 22.37 -29.60 23.92
N GLY A 211 21.79 -29.95 22.76
CA GLY A 211 20.82 -29.15 22.01
C GLY A 211 21.40 -27.95 21.27
N THR A 212 22.73 -27.78 21.27
CA THR A 212 23.45 -26.71 20.59
C THR A 212 24.42 -27.29 19.57
N PHE A 213 24.63 -26.60 18.45
CA PHE A 213 25.57 -27.08 17.43
C PHE A 213 27.02 -26.71 17.82
N ASP A 214 27.84 -27.72 18.07
CA ASP A 214 29.26 -27.62 18.40
C ASP A 214 30.15 -28.30 17.36
N LYS A 215 31.48 -28.21 17.53
CA LYS A 215 32.47 -28.82 16.62
C LYS A 215 32.34 -30.36 16.51
N GLY A 216 31.76 -31.01 17.52
CA GLY A 216 31.53 -32.46 17.54
C GLY A 216 30.27 -32.91 16.80
N ASP A 217 29.39 -31.98 16.41
CA ASP A 217 28.10 -32.30 15.81
C ASP A 217 28.17 -32.34 14.29
N LEU A 218 27.25 -33.10 13.71
CA LEU A 218 27.20 -33.29 12.26
C LEU A 218 26.09 -32.41 11.66
N PRO A 219 26.39 -31.51 10.71
CA PRO A 219 25.35 -30.81 9.97
C PRO A 219 24.55 -31.82 9.12
N LEU A 220 23.24 -31.61 9.00
CA LEU A 220 22.39 -32.50 8.22
C LEU A 220 21.85 -31.76 6.98
N PRO A 221 22.40 -32.04 5.78
CA PRO A 221 21.95 -31.44 4.53
C PRO A 221 20.71 -32.13 3.95
N GLU A 222 20.09 -31.51 2.95
CA GLU A 222 18.99 -32.06 2.15
C GLU A 222 17.70 -32.38 2.92
N VAL A 223 17.58 -31.90 4.16
CA VAL A 223 16.36 -32.00 4.96
C VAL A 223 15.42 -30.87 4.59
N ARG A 224 14.16 -31.22 4.29
CA ARG A 224 13.10 -30.27 3.97
C ARG A 224 12.41 -29.78 5.24
N LEU A 225 12.17 -28.48 5.30
CA LEU A 225 11.28 -27.82 6.24
C LEU A 225 10.14 -27.17 5.49
N TYR A 226 8.96 -27.12 6.10
CA TYR A 226 7.79 -26.46 5.54
C TYR A 226 7.03 -25.67 6.59
N LEU A 227 6.37 -24.61 6.13
CA LEU A 227 5.48 -23.78 6.93
C LEU A 227 4.03 -24.17 6.68
N HIS A 228 3.14 -23.83 7.62
CA HIS A 228 1.70 -23.96 7.41
C HIS A 228 1.17 -23.17 6.19
N SER A 229 1.90 -22.15 5.74
CA SER A 229 1.59 -21.38 4.52
C SER A 229 1.88 -22.14 3.22
N GLY A 230 2.51 -23.32 3.29
CA GLY A 230 2.93 -24.10 2.13
C GLY A 230 4.33 -23.76 1.60
N GLN A 231 4.97 -22.70 2.10
CA GLN A 231 6.37 -22.42 1.80
C GLN A 231 7.26 -23.54 2.34
N SER A 232 8.32 -23.90 1.61
CA SER A 232 9.30 -24.90 2.05
C SER A 232 10.73 -24.49 1.69
N VAL A 233 11.68 -25.03 2.44
CA VAL A 233 13.11 -24.82 2.26
C VAL A 233 13.85 -26.13 2.49
N VAL A 234 14.95 -26.34 1.79
CA VAL A 234 15.84 -27.49 1.97
C VAL A 234 17.16 -26.99 2.56
N THR A 235 17.69 -27.72 3.52
CA THR A 235 18.95 -27.39 4.19
C THR A 235 20.16 -27.55 3.25
N ASP A 236 21.13 -26.66 3.39
CA ASP A 236 22.38 -26.69 2.63
C ASP A 236 23.39 -27.73 3.18
N SER A 237 24.59 -27.78 2.59
CA SER A 237 25.66 -28.69 3.02
C SER A 237 26.13 -28.51 4.48
N GLN A 238 25.80 -27.38 5.10
CA GLN A 238 26.08 -27.06 6.51
C GLN A 238 24.83 -27.20 7.40
N GLY A 239 23.75 -27.78 6.87
CA GLY A 239 22.48 -27.96 7.57
C GLY A 239 21.72 -26.66 7.79
N LEU A 240 22.15 -25.53 7.19
CA LEU A 240 21.54 -24.22 7.38
C LEU A 240 20.32 -24.05 6.46
N TYR A 241 19.35 -23.26 6.93
CA TYR A 241 18.20 -22.85 6.13
C TYR A 241 17.78 -21.40 6.44
N ASN A 242 17.12 -20.76 5.47
CA ASN A 242 16.60 -19.40 5.57
C ASN A 242 15.24 -19.30 4.86
N LEU A 243 14.25 -18.72 5.54
CA LEU A 243 12.94 -18.34 5.03
C LEU A 243 12.78 -16.81 5.17
N PRO A 244 13.08 -16.02 4.12
CA PRO A 244 13.32 -14.57 4.23
C PRO A 244 12.07 -13.68 4.22
N SER A 245 10.92 -14.22 3.82
CA SER A 245 9.70 -13.42 3.61
C SER A 245 8.48 -14.14 4.15
N LEU A 246 8.19 -13.92 5.42
CA LEU A 246 7.06 -14.50 6.13
C LEU A 246 6.03 -13.43 6.48
N GLY A 247 4.76 -13.81 6.46
CA GLY A 247 3.68 -12.94 6.92
C GLY A 247 3.81 -12.57 8.39
N ASP A 248 3.01 -11.61 8.82
CA ASP A 248 2.85 -11.22 10.22
C ASP A 248 2.22 -12.34 11.07
N GLY A 249 2.36 -12.24 12.39
CA GLY A 249 1.76 -13.20 13.33
C GLY A 249 2.53 -14.51 13.52
N SER A 250 1.86 -15.51 14.09
CA SER A 250 2.50 -16.76 14.51
C SER A 250 2.78 -17.69 13.33
N GLN A 251 4.00 -18.18 13.25
CA GLN A 251 4.45 -19.09 12.20
C GLN A 251 4.58 -20.51 12.74
N VAL A 252 4.10 -21.50 11.99
CA VAL A 252 4.26 -22.92 12.31
C VAL A 252 5.23 -23.53 11.32
N LEU A 253 6.42 -23.91 11.81
CA LEU A 253 7.50 -24.54 11.05
C LEU A 253 7.59 -26.02 11.40
N SER A 254 7.61 -26.88 10.38
CA SER A 254 7.76 -28.32 10.54
C SER A 254 8.93 -28.84 9.73
N LEU A 255 9.68 -29.76 10.32
CA LEU A 255 10.68 -30.57 9.64
C LEU A 255 9.98 -31.77 9.01
N ASP A 256 10.26 -32.08 7.75
CA ASP A 256 9.66 -33.21 7.03
C ASP A 256 10.36 -34.53 7.41
N PRO A 257 9.70 -35.43 8.18
CA PRO A 257 10.33 -36.67 8.64
C PRO A 257 10.70 -37.62 7.51
N ILE A 258 10.08 -37.50 6.33
CA ILE A 258 10.37 -38.35 5.16
C ILE A 258 11.76 -38.02 4.60
N THR A 259 12.16 -36.75 4.69
CA THR A 259 13.49 -36.28 4.24
C THR A 259 14.57 -36.51 5.27
N VAL A 260 14.22 -36.88 6.50
CA VAL A 260 15.16 -37.28 7.53
C VAL A 260 15.43 -38.77 7.42
N SER A 261 16.71 -39.16 7.42
CA SER A 261 17.04 -40.58 7.44
C SER A 261 16.43 -41.27 8.65
N SER A 262 15.87 -42.47 8.45
CA SER A 262 15.23 -43.28 9.51
C SER A 262 16.16 -43.66 10.68
N ARG A 263 17.47 -43.43 10.51
CA ARG A 263 18.54 -43.58 11.51
C ARG A 263 18.56 -42.46 12.56
N TYR A 264 17.84 -41.37 12.34
CA TYR A 264 17.79 -40.23 13.24
C TYR A 264 16.39 -40.05 13.83
N GLN A 265 16.35 -39.47 15.02
CA GLN A 265 15.12 -39.02 15.67
C GLN A 265 15.35 -37.67 16.32
N LEU A 266 14.29 -36.93 16.65
CA LEU A 266 14.43 -35.68 17.39
C LEU A 266 15.10 -35.90 18.74
N SER A 267 16.01 -34.99 19.09
CA SER A 267 16.58 -34.90 20.43
C SER A 267 15.45 -34.50 21.41
N ASP A 268 15.16 -35.34 22.42
CA ASP A 268 14.21 -34.98 23.48
C ASP A 268 14.90 -34.00 24.43
N SER A 269 14.80 -32.71 24.12
CA SER A 269 15.35 -31.63 24.94
C SER A 269 14.57 -31.41 26.24
N GLY A 270 13.70 -32.34 26.66
CA GLY A 270 12.89 -32.25 27.90
C GLY A 270 11.76 -31.22 27.86
N THR A 271 11.53 -30.57 26.71
CA THR A 271 10.43 -29.62 26.50
C THR A 271 9.37 -30.24 25.59
N LEU A 272 8.09 -29.90 25.80
CA LEU A 272 6.99 -30.38 24.95
C LEU A 272 7.19 -30.03 23.47
N ALA A 273 7.84 -28.88 23.19
CA ALA A 273 8.24 -28.51 21.85
C ALA A 273 9.30 -29.47 21.28
N GLY A 274 10.31 -29.87 22.05
CA GLY A 274 11.38 -30.80 21.65
C GLY A 274 10.89 -32.12 21.01
N ARG A 275 9.69 -32.58 21.40
CA ARG A 275 9.13 -33.90 21.06
C ARG A 275 8.38 -33.97 19.74
N SER A 276 8.14 -32.85 19.08
CA SER A 276 7.40 -32.82 17.80
C SER A 276 8.31 -32.38 16.66
N TRP A 277 8.00 -32.76 15.42
CA TRP A 277 8.68 -32.24 14.23
C TRP A 277 8.29 -30.79 13.92
N THR A 278 7.35 -30.23 14.68
CA THR A 278 6.73 -28.93 14.48
C THR A 278 7.08 -27.94 15.59
N ARG A 279 7.25 -26.67 15.23
CA ARG A 279 7.56 -25.55 16.13
C ARG A 279 6.61 -24.40 15.83
N LEU A 280 5.93 -23.90 16.86
CA LEU A 280 5.20 -22.65 16.81
C LEU A 280 6.15 -21.52 17.21
N LEU A 281 6.41 -20.62 16.27
CA LEU A 281 7.22 -19.44 16.47
C LEU A 281 6.28 -18.23 16.57
N ARG A 282 6.42 -17.46 17.65
CA ARG A 282 5.64 -16.25 17.88
C ARG A 282 6.58 -15.06 18.04
N THR A 283 6.21 -13.95 17.43
CA THR A 283 6.84 -12.66 17.69
C THR A 283 6.04 -11.90 18.74
N PRO A 284 6.68 -11.36 19.81
CA PRO A 284 5.98 -10.60 20.85
C PRO A 284 5.28 -9.32 20.33
N LEU A 285 5.73 -8.79 19.18
CA LEU A 285 5.28 -7.51 18.63
C LEU A 285 4.52 -7.63 17.29
N GLY A 286 4.07 -8.83 16.91
CA GLY A 286 3.21 -9.01 15.74
C GLY A 286 3.91 -8.97 14.37
N GLY A 287 5.23 -8.79 14.28
CA GLY A 287 5.98 -8.86 13.03
C GLY A 287 7.45 -8.43 13.14
N GLY A 288 8.18 -8.47 12.02
CA GLY A 288 9.48 -7.78 11.87
C GLY A 288 10.68 -8.34 12.65
N ALA A 289 10.62 -9.58 13.15
CA ALA A 289 11.72 -10.18 13.90
C ALA A 289 12.51 -11.21 13.08
N LEU A 290 13.80 -11.33 13.38
CA LEU A 290 14.59 -12.51 13.05
C LEU A 290 14.31 -13.60 14.09
N LEU A 291 13.66 -14.66 13.63
CA LEU A 291 13.36 -15.85 14.40
C LEU A 291 14.46 -16.88 14.15
N ARG A 292 15.04 -17.42 15.23
CA ARG A 292 16.02 -18.51 15.14
C ARG A 292 15.39 -19.80 15.65
N GLN A 293 15.37 -20.84 14.82
CA GLN A 293 14.88 -22.16 15.22
C GLN A 293 15.79 -23.27 14.71
N ASN A 294 16.44 -24.00 15.60
CA ASN A 294 17.23 -25.16 15.22
C ASN A 294 16.45 -26.46 15.43
N PHE A 295 16.85 -27.52 14.72
CA PHE A 295 16.39 -28.89 14.94
C PHE A 295 17.60 -29.78 15.23
N ALA A 296 17.70 -30.23 16.48
CA ALA A 296 18.70 -31.19 16.92
C ALA A 296 18.13 -32.60 16.83
N LEU A 297 18.89 -33.51 16.21
CA LEU A 297 18.55 -34.91 16.03
C LEU A 297 19.56 -35.78 16.77
N VAL A 298 19.15 -36.96 17.23
CA VAL A 298 20.05 -37.96 17.80
C VAL A 298 19.99 -39.23 16.96
N SER A 299 21.09 -39.98 16.92
CA SER A 299 21.08 -41.31 16.32
C SER A 299 20.11 -42.22 17.07
N ARG A 300 19.24 -42.91 16.33
CA ARG A 300 18.55 -44.10 16.83
C ARG A 300 19.59 -45.18 16.95
N GLU A 301 20.15 -45.36 18.15
CA GLU A 301 20.90 -46.58 18.46
C GLU A 301 20.06 -47.78 18.01
N GLU A 302 20.67 -48.70 17.26
CA GLU A 302 20.09 -50.03 17.04
C GLU A 302 19.66 -50.56 18.40
N ALA A 303 18.34 -50.73 18.57
CA ALA A 303 17.79 -51.34 19.77
C ALA A 303 18.37 -52.76 19.88
N LYS A 304 19.44 -52.90 20.66
CA LYS A 304 20.00 -54.20 21.05
C LYS A 304 18.86 -55.00 21.71
N PRO A 305 18.52 -56.23 21.26
CA PRO A 305 17.45 -56.98 21.88
C PRO A 305 17.91 -57.46 23.26
N GLY A 306 17.58 -56.70 24.31
CA GLY A 306 17.65 -57.11 25.71
C GLY A 306 16.41 -57.94 26.09
N PRO A 307 16.51 -58.83 27.09
CA PRO A 307 15.65 -60.01 27.20
C PRO A 307 14.18 -59.62 27.42
N SER A 308 13.32 -60.30 26.67
CA SER A 308 11.87 -60.22 26.74
C SER A 308 11.38 -60.44 28.17
N GLN A 309 10.96 -59.37 28.85
CA GLN A 309 10.11 -59.52 30.02
C GLN A 309 8.73 -59.90 29.52
N VAL A 310 8.36 -61.16 29.76
CA VAL A 310 7.03 -61.69 29.53
C VAL A 310 6.05 -60.90 30.42
N ALA A 311 5.27 -60.02 29.81
CA ALA A 311 4.07 -59.48 30.44
C ALA A 311 2.94 -60.54 30.38
N PRO A 312 2.08 -60.65 31.40
CA PRO A 312 1.07 -61.69 31.45
C PRO A 312 -0.03 -61.44 30.42
N ALA A 313 -0.53 -62.53 29.83
CA ALA A 313 -1.55 -62.51 28.80
C ALA A 313 -2.85 -61.85 29.28
N LEU A 314 -3.31 -60.84 28.53
CA LEU A 314 -4.67 -60.33 28.61
C LEU A 314 -5.63 -61.40 28.10
N VAL A 315 -6.52 -61.85 28.99
CA VAL A 315 -7.63 -62.76 28.70
C VAL A 315 -8.56 -62.10 27.68
N GLN A 316 -8.81 -62.78 26.55
CA GLN A 316 -9.84 -62.38 25.59
C GLN A 316 -11.23 -62.76 26.13
N PRO A 317 -12.25 -61.89 26.01
CA PRO A 317 -13.63 -62.31 26.26
C PRO A 317 -14.18 -63.10 25.07
N SER A 318 -14.72 -64.29 25.38
CA SER A 318 -15.35 -65.21 24.44
C SER A 318 -16.64 -64.63 23.83
N LEU A 319 -16.80 -64.87 22.52
CA LEU A 319 -18.04 -64.68 21.77
C LEU A 319 -19.17 -65.55 22.36
N VAL A 320 -20.32 -64.93 22.66
CA VAL A 320 -21.58 -65.64 22.95
C VAL A 320 -22.54 -65.36 21.79
N THR A 321 -22.89 -66.42 21.08
CA THR A 321 -23.94 -66.49 20.04
C THR A 321 -25.34 -66.52 20.67
N PRO A 322 -26.39 -66.00 19.99
CA PRO A 322 -27.75 -66.08 20.48
C PRO A 322 -28.43 -67.38 20.04
N SER A 323 -29.19 -68.00 20.93
CA SER A 323 -30.14 -69.08 20.63
C SER A 323 -31.54 -68.64 21.05
N ALA A 324 -32.50 -68.88 20.16
CA ALA A 324 -33.92 -68.55 20.30
C ALA A 324 -34.63 -69.43 21.34
N ASP A 325 -35.69 -68.89 21.98
CA ASP A 325 -37.00 -69.55 22.07
C ASP A 325 -38.02 -68.73 22.90
N GLY A 326 -39.23 -68.58 22.36
CA GLY A 326 -40.48 -68.62 23.15
C GLY A 326 -41.29 -67.32 23.34
N PRO A 327 -42.64 -67.37 23.38
CA PRO A 327 -43.50 -66.34 22.78
C PRO A 327 -44.57 -65.70 23.70
N ALA A 328 -45.48 -64.94 23.06
CA ALA A 328 -46.81 -64.46 23.49
C ALA A 328 -46.84 -63.10 24.21
N SER A 329 -47.42 -62.04 23.61
CA SER A 329 -48.84 -61.61 23.72
C SER A 329 -48.78 -60.14 24.17
N SER A 330 -49.53 -59.14 23.74
CA SER A 330 -50.61 -58.89 22.80
C SER A 330 -50.84 -57.36 22.81
N ALA A 331 -51.50 -56.85 21.77
CA ALA A 331 -52.30 -55.60 21.75
C ALA A 331 -51.61 -54.22 21.88
N SER A 332 -51.59 -53.52 20.74
CA SER A 332 -51.71 -52.06 20.55
C SER A 332 -53.14 -51.56 20.91
N PRO A 333 -53.50 -50.26 20.77
CA PRO A 333 -52.72 -49.01 20.64
C PRO A 333 -53.17 -47.91 21.63
N SER A 334 -52.47 -46.77 21.70
CA SER A 334 -53.04 -45.40 21.55
C SER A 334 -52.20 -44.27 22.18
N SER A 335 -52.29 -43.16 21.46
CA SER A 335 -51.83 -41.76 21.58
C SER A 335 -51.61 -41.07 22.93
N LEU A 336 -50.87 -39.94 22.80
CA LEU A 336 -50.86 -38.68 23.57
C LEU A 336 -49.86 -38.56 24.73
N GLY A 337 -49.12 -37.45 24.73
CA GLY A 337 -48.54 -36.89 25.96
C GLY A 337 -47.14 -36.27 25.84
N THR A 338 -47.11 -35.00 25.48
CA THR A 338 -46.01 -34.02 25.55
C THR A 338 -45.24 -34.01 26.89
N CYS A 339 -43.91 -33.83 26.88
CA CYS A 339 -43.21 -32.74 27.59
C CYS A 339 -41.67 -32.77 27.46
N ASP A 340 -41.17 -31.69 26.89
CA ASP A 340 -40.16 -30.74 27.40
C ASP A 340 -38.66 -31.06 27.53
N ARG A 341 -37.90 -30.13 26.88
CA ARG A 341 -36.55 -29.61 27.12
C ARG A 341 -35.33 -30.55 27.06
N CYS A 342 -34.55 -30.40 25.99
CA CYS A 342 -33.39 -29.48 25.91
C CYS A 342 -32.48 -29.96 24.77
N LYS A 343 -32.47 -29.25 23.63
CA LYS A 343 -31.46 -29.47 22.58
C LYS A 343 -30.79 -28.15 22.20
N VAL A 344 -29.47 -28.26 22.20
CA VAL A 344 -28.44 -27.26 21.91
C VAL A 344 -28.57 -26.77 20.46
N ALA A 345 -28.49 -25.45 20.28
CA ALA A 345 -28.54 -24.79 18.99
C ALA A 345 -27.18 -24.87 18.26
N PHE A 346 -27.21 -25.36 17.02
CA PHE A 346 -26.19 -25.10 16.00
C PHE A 346 -26.76 -24.07 15.03
N ARG A 347 -26.04 -22.96 14.82
CA ARG A 347 -26.42 -21.93 13.85
C ARG A 347 -25.44 -21.98 12.67
N VAL A 348 -25.91 -22.49 11.54
CA VAL A 348 -25.29 -22.31 10.22
C VAL A 348 -25.91 -21.05 9.61
N LEU A 349 -25.09 -20.15 9.09
CA LEU A 349 -25.56 -18.98 8.35
C LEU A 349 -24.94 -18.99 6.96
N GLN A 350 -25.82 -19.23 6.00
CA GLN A 350 -25.62 -19.22 4.57
C GLN A 350 -25.88 -17.80 4.06
N VAL A 351 -25.18 -17.44 2.99
CA VAL A 351 -25.17 -16.13 2.32
C VAL A 351 -26.39 -16.01 1.41
N ASP A 352 -27.11 -14.88 1.46
CA ASP A 352 -28.09 -14.48 0.45
C ASP A 352 -27.69 -13.11 -0.15
N LEU A 353 -27.56 -13.08 -1.48
CA LEU A 353 -27.59 -11.87 -2.30
C LEU A 353 -29.05 -11.39 -2.44
N HIS A 354 -29.29 -10.08 -2.36
CA HIS A 354 -30.49 -9.47 -2.93
C HIS A 354 -30.14 -8.20 -3.71
N ALA A 355 -30.59 -8.19 -4.96
CA ALA A 355 -30.63 -7.05 -5.86
C ALA A 355 -31.69 -6.04 -5.40
N CYS A 356 -31.41 -4.74 -5.61
CA CYS A 356 -32.37 -3.66 -5.41
C CYS A 356 -32.57 -2.96 -6.75
N GLU A 357 -33.80 -3.04 -7.27
CA GLU A 357 -34.26 -2.39 -8.50
C GLU A 357 -34.58 -0.92 -8.25
N PHE A 358 -34.35 -0.12 -9.30
CA PHE A 358 -34.54 1.32 -9.40
C PHE A 358 -36.03 1.70 -9.55
N ALA A 359 -36.41 2.84 -8.95
CA ALA A 359 -37.55 3.64 -9.40
C ALA A 359 -37.16 5.12 -9.32
N LEU A 360 -36.88 5.72 -10.48
CA LEU A 360 -37.39 7.00 -11.00
C LEU A 360 -36.79 7.29 -12.38
#